data_AF-W9R8Z3-F1
#
_entry.id   AF-W9R8Z3-F1
#
_cell.length_a   1.000
_cell.length_b   1.000
_cell.length_c   1.000
_cell.angle_alpha   90.00
_cell.angle_beta   90.00
_cell.angle_gamma   90.00
#
_symmetry.space_group_name_H-M   'P 1'
#
loop_
_entity.id
_entity.type
_entity.pdbx_description
1 polymer ?
#
loop_
_entity_poly.entity_id
_entity_poly.type
_entity_poly.pdbx_seq_one_letter_code
_entity_poly.pdbx_strand_id
1 'polypeptide(L)'
;MLANAQTTILFILQLLILFGIVGGSETTHGLGAKDTKDNLTSSPWLRKTMKPRDPGCWKRPWICNQPGEWPPTKQCCKNICVDVASDPNNCGLCGARCPFTWQCCRGFCSNTNISPLNCGKCGNICPIGVPCFFGMCGYAQPTPPWPFPPLPPLPPRPPFPPKPPMPPFPPFPPKPPMPPMPPFPPFPPKPPKPPMPPFPPKPPMPPKPPMPPKPPMPPMPPMPPMPPRPPTPPMSDQ
;
A
#
# COMPACT_ATOMS: atom_id res chain seq x y z
N MET A 1 25.53 -42.63 5.97
CA MET A 1 24.37 -41.76 5.67
C MET A 1 23.21 -41.85 6.69
N LEU A 2 23.31 -42.64 7.77
CA LEU A 2 22.22 -42.73 8.78
C LEU A 2 22.27 -41.68 9.91
N ALA A 3 23.39 -40.97 10.12
CA ALA A 3 23.54 -40.00 11.20
C ALA A 3 22.73 -38.70 11.01
N ASN A 4 22.39 -38.34 9.76
CA ASN A 4 21.69 -37.09 9.45
C ASN A 4 20.16 -37.19 9.65
N ALA A 5 19.60 -38.40 9.64
CA ALA A 5 18.16 -38.60 9.80
C ALA A 5 17.74 -38.56 11.28
N GLN A 6 18.57 -39.06 12.19
CA GLN A 6 18.28 -38.98 13.64
C GLN A 6 18.35 -37.53 14.16
N THR A 7 19.30 -36.73 13.67
CA THR A 7 19.44 -35.34 14.10
C THR A 7 18.29 -34.46 13.60
N THR A 8 17.74 -34.71 12.40
CA THR A 8 16.60 -33.96 11.89
C THR A 8 15.31 -34.32 12.63
N ILE A 9 15.10 -35.59 12.98
CA ILE A 9 13.95 -36.03 13.77
C ILE A 9 13.96 -35.42 15.17
N LEU A 10 15.13 -35.37 15.84
CA LEU A 10 15.27 -34.72 17.15
C LEU A 10 15.02 -33.21 17.09
N PHE A 11 15.46 -32.55 16.01
CA PHE A 11 15.19 -31.12 15.79
C PHE A 11 13.69 -30.84 15.56
N ILE A 12 13.02 -31.69 14.78
CA ILE A 12 11.58 -31.55 14.53
C ILE A 12 10.79 -31.82 15.82
N LEU A 13 11.16 -32.82 16.63
CA LEU A 13 10.54 -33.04 17.93
C LEU A 13 10.75 -31.86 18.88
N GLN A 14 11.95 -31.28 18.94
CA GLN A 14 12.19 -30.08 19.74
C GLN A 14 11.37 -28.88 19.26
N LEU A 15 11.22 -28.69 17.95
CA LEU A 15 10.37 -27.63 17.41
C LEU A 15 8.89 -27.86 17.75
N LEU A 16 8.38 -29.09 17.64
CA LEU A 16 7.00 -29.40 18.02
C LEU A 16 6.73 -29.20 19.51
N ILE A 17 7.70 -29.45 20.39
CA ILE A 17 7.59 -29.18 21.84
C ILE A 17 7.62 -27.66 22.11
N LEU A 18 8.41 -26.89 21.37
CA LEU A 18 8.44 -25.41 21.48
C LEU A 18 7.17 -24.74 20.94
N PHE A 19 6.59 -25.26 19.86
CA PHE A 19 5.34 -24.75 19.29
C PHE A 19 4.08 -25.33 19.97
N GLY A 20 4.19 -26.45 20.69
CA GLY A 20 3.06 -27.14 21.33
C GLY A 20 2.64 -26.59 22.71
N ILE A 21 3.40 -25.66 23.33
CA ILE A 21 3.10 -25.14 24.67
C ILE A 21 2.35 -23.79 24.65
N VAL A 22 2.07 -23.20 23.48
CA VAL A 22 1.18 -22.02 23.37
C VAL A 22 -0.11 -22.42 22.64
N GLY A 23 -0.95 -23.16 23.36
CA GLY A 23 -2.26 -23.57 22.85
C GLY A 23 -3.23 -24.03 23.93
N GLY A 24 -3.03 -23.59 25.17
CA GLY A 24 -3.94 -23.86 26.29
C GLY A 24 -3.95 -22.69 27.26
N SER A 25 -4.93 -21.80 27.12
CA SER A 25 -5.60 -21.19 28.26
C SER A 25 -6.94 -20.64 27.83
N GLU A 26 -7.97 -21.15 28.49
CA GLU A 26 -9.28 -20.55 28.59
C GLU A 26 -9.15 -19.08 29.05
N THR A 27 -9.98 -18.21 28.47
CA THR A 27 -10.63 -17.14 29.22
C THR A 27 -12.09 -17.11 28.82
N THR A 28 -12.90 -17.57 29.75
CA THR A 28 -14.34 -17.41 29.80
C THR A 28 -14.72 -15.97 30.21
N HIS A 29 -15.95 -15.58 29.85
CA HIS A 29 -16.74 -14.44 30.35
C HIS A 29 -16.37 -13.01 29.94
N GLY A 30 -17.13 -12.49 28.97
CA GLY A 30 -18.19 -11.54 29.30
C GLY A 30 -17.92 -10.06 29.01
N LEU A 31 -18.52 -9.55 27.92
CA LEU A 31 -19.15 -8.23 27.90
C LEU A 31 -20.42 -8.34 27.05
N GLY A 32 -21.55 -8.18 27.73
CA GLY A 32 -22.87 -8.59 27.30
C GLY A 32 -23.34 -7.97 25.99
N ALA A 33 -23.90 -8.82 25.13
CA ALA A 33 -25.09 -8.41 24.41
C ALA A 33 -26.13 -8.07 25.47
N LYS A 34 -26.44 -6.79 25.64
CA LYS A 34 -27.69 -6.39 26.26
C LYS A 34 -28.77 -7.12 25.46
N ASP A 35 -29.46 -8.06 26.10
CA ASP A 35 -30.80 -8.45 25.69
C ASP A 35 -31.63 -7.16 25.70
N THR A 36 -31.65 -6.48 24.57
CA THR A 36 -32.75 -5.58 24.26
C THR A 36 -33.97 -6.48 24.28
N LYS A 37 -34.72 -6.45 25.38
CA LYS A 37 -36.12 -6.85 25.37
C LYS A 37 -36.80 -5.95 24.35
N ASP A 38 -36.77 -6.40 23.10
CA ASP A 38 -37.54 -5.81 22.03
C ASP A 38 -38.99 -5.92 22.47
N ASN A 39 -39.54 -4.76 22.85
CA ASN A 39 -40.97 -4.52 23.04
C ASN A 39 -41.66 -4.67 21.67
N LEU A 40 -41.66 -5.87 21.12
CA LEU A 40 -42.42 -6.22 19.95
C LEU A 40 -43.56 -7.15 20.36
N THR A 41 -44.74 -6.61 20.07
CA THR A 41 -46.11 -7.13 20.06
C THR A 41 -46.23 -8.47 19.31
N SER A 42 -45.51 -9.50 19.75
CA SER A 42 -45.55 -10.83 19.13
C SER A 42 -46.27 -11.82 20.03
N SER A 43 -47.31 -12.46 19.48
CA SER A 43 -48.15 -13.42 20.17
C SER A 43 -47.34 -14.62 20.70
N PRO A 44 -47.74 -15.23 21.85
CA PRO A 44 -47.02 -16.36 22.46
C PRO A 44 -46.80 -17.56 21.52
N TRP A 45 -47.71 -17.75 20.56
CA TRP A 45 -47.61 -18.78 19.52
C TRP A 45 -46.46 -18.53 18.53
N LEU A 46 -46.26 -17.27 18.12
CA LEU A 46 -45.22 -16.90 17.15
C LEU A 46 -43.81 -17.15 17.71
N ARG A 47 -43.61 -16.94 19.02
CA ARG A 47 -42.34 -17.22 19.72
C ARG A 47 -42.01 -18.71 19.81
N LYS A 48 -43.03 -19.58 19.80
CA LYS A 48 -42.86 -21.04 19.93
C LYS A 48 -42.59 -21.72 18.59
N THR A 49 -43.09 -21.14 17.50
CA THR A 49 -42.98 -21.71 16.15
C THR A 49 -41.85 -21.11 15.32
N MET A 50 -41.51 -19.82 15.51
CA MET A 50 -40.41 -19.16 14.82
C MET A 50 -39.27 -18.84 15.79
N LYS A 51 -38.16 -19.58 15.69
CA LYS A 51 -36.89 -19.16 16.31
C LYS A 51 -36.40 -17.92 15.54
N PRO A 52 -36.19 -16.76 16.20
CA PRO A 52 -35.60 -15.60 15.54
C PRO A 52 -34.28 -16.03 14.88
N ARG A 53 -34.08 -15.67 13.62
CA ARG A 53 -32.76 -15.84 13.01
C ARG A 53 -31.78 -15.01 13.82
N ASP A 54 -30.73 -15.66 14.33
CA ASP A 54 -29.64 -14.96 15.03
C ASP A 54 -29.18 -13.78 14.15
N PRO A 55 -29.18 -12.54 14.69
CA PRO A 55 -28.70 -11.38 13.95
C PRO A 55 -27.22 -11.53 13.59
N GLY A 56 -26.87 -11.26 12.34
CA GLY A 56 -25.49 -11.23 11.86
C GLY A 56 -24.99 -12.56 11.29
N CYS A 57 -23.67 -12.77 11.39
CA CYS A 57 -22.96 -13.84 10.69
C CYS A 57 -22.22 -14.83 11.62
N TRP A 58 -22.24 -14.65 12.94
CA TRP A 58 -21.44 -15.45 13.89
C TRP A 58 -21.69 -16.96 13.78
N LYS A 59 -22.97 -17.37 13.72
CA LYS A 59 -23.36 -18.78 13.55
C LYS A 59 -23.47 -19.21 12.09
N ARG A 60 -23.37 -18.27 11.14
CA ARG A 60 -23.56 -18.51 9.71
C ARG A 60 -22.53 -17.71 8.88
N PRO A 61 -21.22 -17.99 8.98
CA PRO A 61 -20.20 -17.16 8.33
C PRO A 61 -20.36 -17.10 6.81
N TRP A 62 -20.87 -18.18 6.22
CA TRP A 62 -21.14 -18.28 4.78
C TRP A 62 -22.17 -17.28 4.26
N ILE A 63 -22.97 -16.64 5.13
CA ILE A 63 -23.92 -15.58 4.72
C ILE A 63 -23.20 -14.34 4.19
N CYS A 64 -21.93 -14.14 4.55
CA CYS A 64 -21.12 -13.03 4.05
C CYS A 64 -20.60 -13.28 2.64
N ASN A 65 -20.52 -14.55 2.22
CA ASN A 65 -19.95 -14.92 0.94
C ASN A 65 -21.00 -14.71 -0.15
N GLN A 66 -20.66 -13.95 -1.19
CA GLN A 66 -21.48 -13.88 -2.39
C GLN A 66 -21.30 -15.20 -3.18
N PRO A 67 -22.39 -15.81 -3.67
CA PRO A 67 -22.27 -16.99 -4.53
C PRO A 67 -21.60 -16.60 -5.86
N GLY A 68 -20.55 -17.35 -6.25
CA GLY A 68 -19.85 -17.18 -7.53
C GLY A 68 -18.51 -16.45 -7.47
N GLU A 69 -18.16 -15.82 -6.33
CA GLU A 69 -16.87 -15.15 -6.15
C GLU A 69 -15.89 -16.07 -5.41
N TRP A 70 -14.91 -16.60 -6.14
CA TRP A 70 -13.79 -17.37 -5.60
C TRP A 70 -12.46 -16.71 -5.95
N PRO A 71 -11.58 -16.43 -4.98
CA PRO A 71 -11.74 -16.63 -3.53
C PRO A 71 -12.78 -15.68 -2.89
N PRO A 72 -13.38 -16.04 -1.74
CA PRO A 72 -14.35 -15.19 -1.05
C PRO A 72 -13.69 -13.88 -0.60
N THR A 73 -14.27 -12.74 -0.99
CA THR A 73 -13.79 -11.40 -0.65
C THR A 73 -14.28 -10.91 0.70
N LYS A 74 -15.40 -11.46 1.19
CA LYS A 74 -16.02 -11.07 2.45
C LYS A 74 -15.89 -12.16 3.50
N GLN A 75 -15.65 -11.77 4.74
CA GLN A 75 -15.56 -12.66 5.89
C GLN A 75 -16.38 -12.11 7.05
N CYS A 76 -16.89 -13.01 7.89
CA CYS A 76 -17.53 -12.62 9.14
C CYS A 76 -16.47 -12.19 10.16
N CYS A 77 -16.40 -10.90 10.45
CA CYS A 77 -15.53 -10.33 11.47
C CYS A 77 -16.41 -9.75 12.60
N LYS A 78 -16.31 -10.27 13.83
CA LYS A 78 -17.07 -9.73 15.00
C LYS A 78 -18.59 -9.59 14.73
N ASN A 79 -19.20 -10.61 14.14
CA ASN A 79 -20.63 -10.68 13.78
C ASN A 79 -21.10 -9.72 12.66
N ILE A 80 -20.17 -9.02 11.99
CA ILE A 80 -20.45 -8.22 10.79
C ILE A 80 -19.69 -8.78 9.58
N CYS A 81 -20.27 -8.66 8.39
CA CYS A 81 -19.59 -9.04 7.16
C CYS A 81 -18.65 -7.91 6.72
N VAL A 82 -17.37 -8.21 6.62
CA VAL A 82 -16.31 -7.25 6.23
C VAL A 82 -15.66 -7.74 4.95
N ASP A 83 -15.36 -6.82 4.04
CA ASP A 83 -14.60 -7.11 2.82
C ASP A 83 -13.10 -7.18 3.15
N VAL A 84 -12.60 -8.40 3.29
CA VAL A 84 -11.18 -8.65 3.55
C VAL A 84 -10.31 -8.45 2.32
N ALA A 85 -10.90 -8.31 1.12
CA ALA A 85 -10.14 -8.08 -0.10
C ALA A 85 -9.74 -6.61 -0.30
N SER A 86 -10.44 -5.67 0.34
CA SER A 86 -10.27 -4.22 0.13
C SER A 86 -10.14 -3.40 1.42
N ASP A 87 -10.59 -3.89 2.58
CA ASP A 87 -10.51 -3.14 3.84
C ASP A 87 -9.07 -3.09 4.38
N PRO A 88 -8.44 -1.90 4.50
CA PRO A 88 -7.09 -1.77 5.04
C PRO A 88 -6.96 -2.21 6.49
N ASN A 89 -8.06 -2.32 7.24
CA ASN A 89 -8.06 -2.75 8.63
C ASN A 89 -8.30 -4.25 8.83
N ASN A 90 -8.73 -4.94 7.79
CA ASN A 90 -9.12 -6.35 7.82
C ASN A 90 -8.59 -7.07 6.56
N CYS A 91 -7.39 -6.72 6.11
CA CYS A 91 -6.87 -7.15 4.83
C CYS A 91 -6.44 -8.63 4.85
N GLY A 92 -7.10 -9.44 4.03
CA GLY A 92 -6.93 -10.89 3.95
C GLY A 92 -7.57 -11.65 5.12
N LEU A 93 -7.47 -11.10 6.33
CA LEU A 93 -7.97 -11.68 7.57
C LEU A 93 -8.55 -10.60 8.49
N CYS A 94 -9.57 -10.97 9.27
CA CYS A 94 -10.17 -10.05 10.26
C CYS A 94 -9.12 -9.49 11.23
N GLY A 95 -9.08 -8.17 11.38
CA GLY A 95 -8.15 -7.45 12.25
C GLY A 95 -6.72 -7.30 11.73
N ALA A 96 -6.40 -7.87 10.56
CA ALA A 96 -5.11 -7.67 9.93
C ALA A 96 -5.06 -6.29 9.27
N ARG A 97 -4.32 -5.36 9.88
CA ARG A 97 -4.17 -4.00 9.36
C ARG A 97 -2.96 -3.88 8.44
N CYS A 98 -3.15 -3.17 7.33
CA CYS A 98 -2.03 -2.80 6.48
C CYS A 98 -1.14 -1.74 7.14
N PRO A 99 0.17 -1.73 6.81
CA PRO A 99 1.09 -0.68 7.25
C PRO A 99 0.65 0.70 6.78
N PHE A 100 1.17 1.74 7.44
CA PHE A 100 0.85 3.13 7.09
C PHE A 100 1.19 3.42 5.62
N THR A 101 0.25 4.03 4.89
CA THR A 101 0.25 4.32 3.43
C THR A 101 0.05 3.13 2.49
N TRP A 102 -0.10 1.90 3.00
CA TRP A 102 -0.39 0.73 2.18
C TRP A 102 -1.89 0.55 1.99
N GLN A 103 -2.27 -0.01 0.85
CA GLN A 103 -3.67 -0.33 0.54
C GLN A 103 -3.87 -1.84 0.55
N CYS A 104 -5.08 -2.29 0.88
CA CYS A 104 -5.44 -3.69 0.74
C CYS A 104 -5.84 -3.97 -0.70
N CYS A 105 -5.06 -4.80 -1.39
CA CYS A 105 -5.30 -5.21 -2.76
C CYS A 105 -5.52 -6.72 -2.81
N ARG A 106 -6.77 -7.14 -3.00
CA ARG A 106 -7.16 -8.57 -3.12
C ARG A 106 -6.72 -9.40 -1.90
N GLY A 107 -6.83 -8.82 -0.71
CA GLY A 107 -6.48 -9.49 0.54
C GLY A 107 -4.99 -9.41 0.91
N PHE A 108 -4.18 -8.68 0.14
CA PHE A 108 -2.78 -8.45 0.44
C PHE A 108 -2.48 -6.96 0.55
N CYS A 109 -1.76 -6.59 1.61
CA CYS A 109 -1.29 -5.22 1.73
C CYS A 109 -0.22 -4.95 0.66
N SER A 110 -0.44 -3.90 -0.13
CA SER A 110 0.49 -3.47 -1.17
C SER A 110 0.77 -1.97 -1.04
N ASN A 111 2.04 -1.59 -1.19
CA ASN A 111 2.41 -0.18 -1.27
C ASN A 111 2.13 0.35 -2.69
N THR A 112 1.03 1.07 -2.84
CA THR A 112 0.64 1.61 -4.14
C THR A 112 1.55 2.72 -4.64
N ASN A 113 2.45 3.26 -3.80
CA ASN A 113 3.37 4.30 -4.22
C ASN A 113 4.58 3.78 -5.03
N ILE A 114 4.92 2.50 -4.86
CA ILE A 114 6.13 1.90 -5.45
C ILE A 114 5.86 0.58 -6.16
N SER A 115 4.71 -0.06 -5.94
CA SER A 115 4.40 -1.35 -6.54
C SER A 115 4.13 -1.20 -8.04
N PRO A 116 4.91 -1.86 -8.92
CA PRO A 116 4.66 -1.84 -10.35
C PRO A 116 3.33 -2.50 -10.75
N LEU A 117 2.76 -3.35 -9.89
CA LEU A 117 1.52 -4.09 -10.16
C LEU A 117 0.27 -3.42 -9.57
N ASN A 118 0.45 -2.45 -8.69
CA ASN A 118 -0.63 -1.75 -7.97
C ASN A 118 -0.34 -0.24 -7.88
N CYS A 119 0.19 0.36 -8.94
CA CYS A 119 0.70 1.73 -8.89
C CYS A 119 -0.43 2.75 -8.77
N GLY A 120 -0.47 3.53 -7.69
CA GLY A 120 -1.51 4.50 -7.36
C GLY A 120 -2.84 3.88 -6.90
N LYS A 121 -3.20 2.72 -7.44
CA LYS A 121 -4.40 1.94 -7.10
C LYS A 121 -4.17 0.45 -7.33
N CYS A 122 -4.95 -0.38 -6.66
CA CYS A 122 -4.92 -1.83 -6.85
C CYS A 122 -5.16 -2.25 -8.31
N GLY A 123 -4.38 -3.21 -8.79
CA GLY A 123 -4.46 -3.76 -10.15
C GLY A 123 -3.94 -2.83 -11.25
N ASN A 124 -3.42 -1.64 -10.94
CA ASN A 124 -2.81 -0.77 -11.93
C ASN A 124 -1.37 -1.18 -12.20
N ILE A 125 -1.17 -1.91 -13.28
CA ILE A 125 0.13 -2.42 -13.69
C ILE A 125 0.81 -1.37 -14.58
N CYS A 126 2.04 -0.97 -14.24
CA CYS A 126 2.84 -0.10 -15.09
C CYS A 126 3.33 -0.86 -16.33
N PRO A 127 3.54 -0.16 -17.47
CA PRO A 127 4.15 -0.76 -18.65
C PRO A 127 5.50 -1.40 -18.32
N ILE A 128 5.90 -2.40 -19.12
CA ILE A 128 7.18 -3.10 -18.93
C ILE A 128 8.33 -2.08 -18.94
N GLY A 129 9.19 -2.15 -17.92
CA GLY A 129 10.33 -1.26 -17.76
C GLY A 129 10.00 0.13 -17.19
N VAL A 130 8.73 0.45 -16.93
CA VAL A 130 8.32 1.72 -16.33
C VAL A 130 8.17 1.56 -14.81
N PRO A 131 8.98 2.26 -14.01
CA PRO A 131 8.87 2.16 -12.55
C PRO A 131 7.64 2.91 -12.05
N CYS A 132 7.11 2.44 -10.91
CA CYS A 132 6.13 3.17 -10.14
C CYS A 132 6.84 4.06 -9.11
N PHE A 133 6.56 5.36 -9.14
CA PHE A 133 7.05 6.32 -8.15
C PHE A 133 5.91 7.23 -7.71
N PHE A 134 5.74 7.39 -6.40
CA PHE A 134 4.66 8.18 -5.78
C PHE A 134 3.26 7.86 -6.32
N GLY A 135 3.03 6.59 -6.71
CA GLY A 135 1.74 6.13 -7.21
C GLY A 135 1.47 6.47 -8.67
N MET A 136 2.52 6.85 -9.42
CA MET A 136 2.44 7.17 -10.84
C MET A 136 3.48 6.38 -11.63
N CYS A 137 3.04 5.74 -12.71
CA CYS A 137 3.95 5.07 -13.64
C CYS A 137 4.78 6.11 -14.40
N GLY A 138 6.10 6.00 -14.37
CA GLY A 138 6.99 6.87 -15.15
C GLY A 138 7.13 8.28 -14.58
N TYR A 139 6.77 8.51 -13.32
CA TYR A 139 6.94 9.80 -12.65
C TYR A 139 8.40 10.28 -12.75
N ALA A 140 8.57 11.50 -13.29
CA ALA A 140 9.86 12.17 -13.49
C ALA A 140 10.88 11.44 -14.41
N GLN A 141 10.43 10.51 -15.27
CA GLN A 141 11.32 9.89 -16.26
C GLN A 141 11.43 10.75 -17.53
N PRO A 142 12.65 10.96 -18.07
CA PRO A 142 12.82 11.55 -19.39
C PRO A 142 12.40 10.49 -20.43
N THR A 143 11.14 10.57 -20.87
CA THR A 143 10.51 9.73 -21.91
C THR A 143 10.39 8.23 -21.59
N PRO A 144 9.31 7.54 -22.03
CA PRO A 144 9.15 6.11 -21.79
C PRO A 144 10.29 5.31 -22.42
N PRO A 145 10.72 4.18 -21.82
CA PRO A 145 11.71 3.32 -22.43
C PRO A 145 11.20 2.82 -23.78
N TRP A 146 12.09 2.85 -24.76
CA TRP A 146 11.94 2.33 -26.12
C TRP A 146 11.23 0.96 -26.19
N PRO A 147 10.52 0.62 -27.29
CA PRO A 147 10.68 1.18 -28.64
C PRO A 147 9.37 1.80 -29.15
N PHE A 148 9.27 3.13 -29.16
CA PHE A 148 8.29 3.77 -30.03
C PHE A 148 8.96 4.07 -31.37
N PRO A 149 8.42 3.58 -32.51
CA PRO A 149 8.87 4.03 -33.81
C PRO A 149 8.65 5.55 -33.93
N PRO A 150 9.50 6.27 -34.68
CA PRO A 150 9.34 7.71 -34.86
C PRO A 150 7.93 8.02 -35.38
N LEU A 151 7.25 8.96 -34.73
CA LEU A 151 5.93 9.42 -35.18
C LEU A 151 6.08 9.99 -36.59
N PRO A 152 5.21 9.65 -37.54
CA PRO A 152 5.21 10.29 -38.85
C PRO A 152 5.06 11.81 -38.70
N PRO A 153 5.66 12.61 -39.61
CA PRO A 153 5.54 14.06 -39.56
C PRO A 153 4.08 14.49 -39.57
N LEU A 154 3.69 15.33 -38.60
CA LEU A 154 2.34 15.87 -38.56
C LEU A 154 2.11 16.77 -39.79
N PRO A 155 0.90 16.75 -40.38
CA PRO A 155 0.55 17.70 -41.42
C PRO A 155 0.62 19.15 -40.89
N PRO A 156 0.88 20.14 -41.76
CA PRO A 156 0.87 21.55 -41.37
C PRO A 156 -0.45 21.92 -40.71
N ARG A 157 -0.39 22.56 -39.53
CA ARG A 157 -1.58 23.04 -38.86
C ARG A 157 -2.19 24.17 -39.71
N PRO A 158 -3.49 24.11 -40.04
CA PRO A 158 -4.13 25.23 -40.72
C PRO A 158 -4.04 26.50 -39.86
N PRO A 159 -3.95 27.69 -40.50
CA PRO A 159 -3.93 28.96 -39.77
C PRO A 159 -5.21 29.08 -38.93
N PHE A 160 -5.05 29.52 -37.68
CA PHE A 160 -6.20 29.80 -36.83
C PHE A 160 -6.99 30.98 -37.41
N PRO A 161 -8.32 30.94 -37.38
CA PRO A 161 -9.12 32.12 -37.71
C PRO A 161 -8.77 33.26 -36.73
N PRO A 162 -8.78 34.53 -37.20
CA PRO A 162 -8.57 35.67 -36.31
C PRO A 162 -9.60 35.64 -35.19
N LYS A 163 -9.14 35.79 -33.94
CA LYS A 163 -10.03 35.87 -32.79
C LYS A 163 -10.92 37.11 -32.94
N PRO A 164 -12.23 37.01 -32.74
CA PRO A 164 -13.09 38.18 -32.71
C PRO A 164 -12.66 39.14 -31.59
N PRO A 165 -12.84 40.47 -31.78
CA PRO A 165 -12.56 41.44 -30.74
C PRO A 165 -13.43 41.14 -29.51
N MET A 166 -12.78 41.12 -28.34
CA MET A 166 -13.46 40.86 -27.09
C MET A 166 -14.41 42.05 -26.78
N PRO A 167 -15.65 41.80 -26.36
CA PRO A 167 -16.53 42.87 -25.93
C PRO A 167 -15.94 43.62 -24.72
N PRO A 168 -16.23 44.92 -24.55
CA PRO A 168 -15.80 45.67 -23.39
C PRO A 168 -16.35 45.03 -22.11
N PHE A 169 -15.50 44.90 -21.09
CA PHE A 169 -15.95 44.43 -19.78
C PHE A 169 -16.92 45.45 -19.16
N PRO A 170 -18.06 45.01 -18.61
CA PRO A 170 -18.91 45.89 -17.83
C PRO A 170 -18.17 46.36 -16.56
N PRO A 171 -18.45 47.58 -16.06
CA PRO A 171 -17.87 48.05 -14.82
C PRO A 171 -18.25 47.13 -13.66
N PHE A 172 -17.27 46.76 -12.82
CA PHE A 172 -17.54 45.98 -11.63
C PHE A 172 -18.40 46.80 -10.66
N PRO A 173 -19.43 46.21 -10.04
CA PRO A 173 -20.16 46.87 -8.97
C PRO A 173 -19.23 47.17 -7.79
N PRO A 174 -19.45 48.27 -7.05
CA PRO A 174 -18.67 48.58 -5.85
C PRO A 174 -18.81 47.43 -4.85
N LYS A 175 -17.67 46.96 -4.31
CA LYS A 175 -17.68 45.93 -3.27
C LYS A 175 -18.44 46.45 -2.05
N PRO A 176 -19.38 45.70 -1.48
CA PRO A 176 -20.01 46.07 -0.22
C PRO A 176 -18.97 46.15 0.90
N PRO A 177 -19.15 47.04 1.89
CA PRO A 177 -18.28 47.12 3.05
C PRO A 177 -18.27 45.77 3.79
N MET A 178 -17.09 45.27 4.14
CA MET A 178 -16.98 44.07 4.94
C MET A 178 -17.58 44.31 6.33
N PRO A 179 -18.37 43.38 6.88
CA PRO A 179 -18.82 43.46 8.26
C PRO A 179 -17.63 43.40 9.23
N PRO A 180 -17.73 44.03 10.41
CA PRO A 180 -16.71 43.93 11.44
C PRO A 180 -16.52 42.47 11.88
N MET A 181 -15.26 42.07 12.06
CA MET A 181 -14.94 40.73 12.56
C MET A 181 -15.45 40.58 14.00
N PRO A 182 -16.17 39.49 14.34
CA PRO A 182 -16.57 39.24 15.72
C PRO A 182 -15.35 39.03 16.63
N PRO A 183 -15.45 39.34 17.93
CA PRO A 183 -14.36 39.11 18.88
C PRO A 183 -14.02 37.62 18.97
N PHE A 184 -12.72 37.31 18.97
CA PHE A 184 -12.25 35.93 19.17
C PHE A 184 -12.59 35.47 20.60
N PRO A 185 -13.14 34.25 20.77
CA PRO A 185 -13.33 33.68 22.09
C PRO A 185 -11.97 33.41 22.77
N PRO A 186 -11.89 33.46 24.11
CA PRO A 186 -10.67 33.15 24.83
C PRO A 186 -10.24 31.71 24.58
N PHE A 187 -8.94 31.50 24.37
CA PHE A 187 -8.39 30.16 24.22
C PHE A 187 -8.56 29.37 25.53
N PRO A 188 -8.95 28.09 25.48
CA PRO A 188 -8.99 27.24 26.66
C PRO A 188 -7.56 27.05 27.22
N PRO A 189 -7.41 26.87 28.55
CA PRO A 189 -6.13 26.61 29.17
C PRO A 189 -5.51 25.33 28.59
N LYS A 190 -4.21 25.36 28.28
CA LYS A 190 -3.50 24.19 27.78
C LYS A 190 -3.50 23.09 28.85
N PRO A 191 -3.82 21.83 28.49
CA PRO A 191 -3.69 20.70 29.40
C PRO A 191 -2.24 20.56 29.91
N PRO A 192 -2.04 20.09 31.15
CA PRO A 192 -0.71 19.75 31.65
C PRO A 192 -0.08 18.67 30.77
N LYS A 193 1.21 18.81 30.46
CA LYS A 193 1.95 17.80 29.69
C LYS A 193 2.04 16.50 30.50
N PRO A 194 1.73 15.34 29.92
CA PRO A 194 1.95 14.06 30.57
C PRO A 194 3.43 13.84 30.93
N PRO A 195 3.73 13.09 31.99
CA PRO A 195 5.10 12.66 32.30
C PRO A 195 5.70 11.90 31.12
N MET A 196 6.96 12.17 30.77
CA MET A 196 7.67 11.36 29.80
C MET A 196 7.87 9.94 30.36
N PRO A 197 7.53 8.89 29.59
CA PRO A 197 7.88 7.53 29.98
C PRO A 197 9.41 7.34 29.99
N PRO A 198 9.93 6.45 30.85
CA PRO A 198 11.36 6.14 30.88
C PRO A 198 11.82 5.58 29.52
N PHE A 199 13.01 5.98 29.09
CA PHE A 199 13.61 5.45 27.86
C PHE A 199 13.88 3.94 28.01
N PRO A 200 13.50 3.11 27.02
CA PRO A 200 13.87 1.71 27.03
C PRO A 200 15.39 1.54 26.95
N PRO A 201 15.96 0.48 27.56
CA PRO A 201 17.38 0.18 27.45
C PRO A 201 17.77 -0.04 25.98
N LYS A 202 18.92 0.50 25.57
CA LYS A 202 19.44 0.30 24.22
C LYS A 202 19.71 -1.19 23.99
N PRO A 203 19.21 -1.79 22.89
CA PRO A 203 19.54 -3.16 22.54
C PRO A 203 21.05 -3.33 22.32
N PRO A 204 21.62 -4.52 22.59
CA PRO A 204 22.99 -4.85 22.22
C PRO A 204 23.18 -4.68 20.72
N MET A 205 24.29 -4.06 20.30
CA MET A 205 24.61 -3.97 18.89
C MET A 205 24.85 -5.38 18.31
N PRO A 206 24.29 -5.71 17.14
CA PRO A 206 24.58 -6.99 16.49
C PRO A 206 26.06 -7.05 16.08
N PRO A 207 26.66 -8.26 16.07
CA PRO A 207 28.03 -8.45 15.61
C PRO A 207 28.18 -8.02 14.16
N LYS A 208 29.29 -7.35 13.84
CA LYS A 208 29.58 -6.87 12.49
C LYS A 208 29.73 -8.09 11.55
N PRO A 209 29.01 -8.14 10.41
CA PRO A 209 29.17 -9.23 9.46
C PRO A 209 30.60 -9.33 8.91
N PRO A 210 31.09 -10.54 8.58
CA PRO A 210 32.37 -10.70 7.90
C PRO A 210 32.34 -9.96 6.56
N MET A 211 33.44 -9.26 6.23
CA MET A 211 33.56 -8.63 4.93
C MET A 211 33.61 -9.68 3.81
N PRO A 212 32.87 -9.50 2.70
CA PRO A 212 32.97 -10.39 1.56
C PRO A 212 34.37 -10.33 0.92
N PRO A 213 34.86 -11.43 0.33
CA PRO A 213 36.13 -11.45 -0.37
C PRO A 213 36.11 -10.47 -1.56
N LYS A 214 37.23 -9.78 -1.78
CA LYS A 214 37.37 -8.84 -2.89
C LYS A 214 37.33 -9.62 -4.21
N PRO A 215 36.49 -9.25 -5.18
CA PRO A 215 36.45 -9.95 -6.47
C PRO A 215 37.77 -9.78 -7.23
N PRO A 216 38.16 -10.78 -8.05
CA PRO A 216 39.35 -10.69 -8.89
C PRO A 216 39.23 -9.52 -9.87
N MET A 217 40.33 -8.81 -10.10
CA MET A 217 40.36 -7.74 -11.08
C MET A 217 40.16 -8.31 -12.49
N PRO A 218 39.35 -7.68 -13.36
CA PRO A 218 39.22 -8.10 -14.74
C PRO A 218 40.54 -7.90 -15.50
N PRO A 219 40.82 -8.72 -16.53
CA PRO A 219 41.99 -8.54 -17.38
C PRO A 219 41.93 -7.19 -18.10
N MET A 220 43.10 -6.54 -18.21
CA MET A 220 43.24 -5.28 -18.93
C MET A 220 42.95 -5.52 -20.43
N PRO A 221 42.12 -4.70 -21.09
CA PRO A 221 41.89 -4.82 -22.51
C PRO A 221 43.18 -4.53 -23.32
N PRO A 222 43.36 -5.14 -24.49
CA PRO A 222 44.49 -4.85 -25.36
C PRO A 222 44.49 -3.37 -25.77
N MET A 223 45.68 -2.76 -25.79
CA MET A 223 45.83 -1.39 -26.30
C MET A 223 45.48 -1.34 -27.78
N PRO A 224 44.72 -0.33 -28.24
CA PRO A 224 44.44 -0.13 -29.66
C PRO A 224 45.75 0.18 -30.42
N PRO A 225 45.84 -0.19 -31.71
CA PRO A 225 46.99 0.15 -32.54
C PRO A 225 47.14 1.67 -32.64
N MET A 226 48.38 2.15 -32.57
CA MET A 226 48.68 3.56 -32.78
C MET A 226 48.30 3.96 -34.22
N PRO A 227 47.63 5.11 -34.42
CA PRO A 227 47.36 5.61 -35.76
C PRO A 227 48.67 5.97 -36.47
N PRO A 228 48.74 5.84 -37.80
CA PRO A 228 49.91 6.23 -38.58
C PRO A 228 50.20 7.73 -38.40
N ARG A 229 51.49 8.07 -38.30
CA ARG A 229 51.95 9.45 -38.22
C ARG A 229 51.56 10.20 -39.51
N PRO A 230 50.93 11.38 -39.44
CA PRO A 230 50.67 12.19 -40.62
C PRO A 230 51.98 12.53 -41.36
N PRO A 231 51.95 12.61 -42.70
CA PRO A 231 53.11 13.08 -43.46
C PRO A 231 53.48 14.50 -43.01
N THR A 232 54.77 14.74 -42.80
CA THR A 232 55.31 16.08 -42.57
C THR A 232 55.02 16.94 -43.79
N PRO A 233 54.39 18.12 -43.64
CA PRO A 233 54.22 19.03 -44.76
C PRO A 233 55.58 19.48 -45.29
N PRO A 234 55.73 19.68 -46.62
CA PRO A 234 56.96 20.20 -47.17
C PRO A 234 57.23 21.60 -46.61
N MET A 235 58.50 21.82 -46.24
CA MET A 235 59.01 23.11 -45.83
C MET A 235 58.90 24.05 -47.04
N SER A 236 58.10 25.11 -46.93
CA SER A 236 57.98 26.12 -47.98
C SER A 236 59.27 26.95 -47.99
N ASP A 237 60.07 26.80 -49.05
CA ASP A 237 61.04 27.81 -49.45
C ASP A 237 60.31 28.88 -50.27
N GLN A 238 60.57 30.15 -49.91
CA GLN A 238 60.08 31.41 -50.49
C GLN A 238 58.66 31.88 -50.12
#